data_AF-A0A819ZNH5-F1
#
_entry.id   AF-A0A819ZNH5-F1
#
_cell.length_a   1.000
_cell.length_b   1.000
_cell.length_c   1.000
_cell.angle_alpha   90.00
_cell.angle_beta   90.00
_cell.angle_gamma   90.00
#
_symmetry.space_group_name_H-M   'P 1'
#
loop_
_entity.id
_entity.type
_entity.pdbx_description
1 polymer ?
#
loop_
_entity_poly.entity_id
_entity_poly.type
_entity_poly.pdbx_seq_one_letter_code
_entity_poly.pdbx_strand_id
1 'polypeptide(L)'
;MPNATSTLDCTTSSNTCGGYTSISINEYCTDFSVLSDSSSGQISTIENITAGSQFCVAFNGMYWIGLQSTKCSGSGRKKRGHNSGHGSGPTRPTVSTTTVAGCYSTSAGWSIGCCIDLTVRPDGFINTPPVATIISPITIPINTITNITIPVIDADDDYLSCRWAQKTTALDECGDVCQMAPGSTLDNDDCVLTYNSTGKTVGQYYAVTLMVEDYYDSSTPTPFSSVPVQFLIHIVSATACPLQPTISSNLSDCSPIQVGVQFTFTLTIVQGCPGTTLQDVYTMPPLYMY
;
A
#
# COMPACT_ATOMS: atom_id res chain seq x y z
N MET A 1 -0.14 16.48 -3.73
CA MET A 1 0.99 16.74 -2.82
C MET A 1 0.44 17.10 -1.46
N PRO A 2 0.92 16.49 -0.38
CA PRO A 2 0.78 17.05 0.95
C PRO A 2 1.22 18.53 0.91
N ASN A 3 0.47 19.42 1.55
CA ASN A 3 0.94 20.79 1.69
C ASN A 3 2.03 20.83 2.78
N ALA A 4 2.85 21.88 2.81
CA ALA A 4 3.92 22.04 3.80
C ALA A 4 3.45 22.03 5.26
N THR A 5 2.15 22.10 5.50
CA THR A 5 1.51 22.09 6.82
C THR A 5 0.78 20.78 7.12
N SER A 6 0.87 19.77 6.26
CA SER A 6 0.18 18.50 6.45
C SER A 6 0.86 17.67 7.53
N THR A 7 0.06 16.99 8.33
CA THR A 7 0.52 16.16 9.44
C THR A 7 -0.07 14.76 9.37
N LEU A 8 0.66 13.80 9.92
CA LEU A 8 0.16 12.48 10.27
C LEU A 8 -0.37 12.59 11.70
N ASP A 9 -1.67 12.44 11.86
CA ASP A 9 -2.36 12.72 13.10
C ASP A 9 -2.86 11.44 13.75
N CYS A 10 -2.89 11.41 15.08
CA CYS A 10 -3.53 10.30 15.76
C CYS A 10 -5.06 10.35 15.61
N THR A 11 -5.66 9.20 15.31
CA THR A 11 -7.12 9.05 15.11
C THR A 11 -7.80 8.26 16.23
N THR A 12 -7.05 7.66 17.14
CA THR A 12 -7.57 6.88 18.26
C THR A 12 -8.35 7.77 19.25
N SER A 13 -9.52 7.29 19.71
CA SER A 13 -10.44 8.07 20.55
C SER A 13 -10.04 8.20 22.03
N SER A 14 -8.99 7.49 22.47
CA SER A 14 -8.37 7.69 23.79
C SER A 14 -7.32 8.81 23.70
N ASN A 15 -7.44 9.83 24.55
CA ASN A 15 -6.67 11.10 24.49
C ASN A 15 -5.13 11.00 24.65
N THR A 16 -4.53 9.82 24.61
CA THR A 16 -3.08 9.65 24.61
C THR A 16 -2.73 8.46 23.75
N CYS A 17 -2.35 8.70 22.50
CA CYS A 17 -1.87 7.69 21.55
C CYS A 17 -0.46 7.21 21.92
N GLY A 18 -0.31 6.74 23.15
CA GLY A 18 0.99 6.45 23.74
C GLY A 18 1.92 7.65 23.85
N GLY A 19 1.43 8.89 23.73
CA GLY A 19 2.30 10.07 23.64
C GLY A 19 2.74 10.43 22.22
N TYR A 20 2.22 9.75 21.19
CA TYR A 20 2.40 10.15 19.79
C TYR A 20 2.00 11.62 19.61
N THR A 21 2.89 12.39 19.01
CA THR A 21 2.63 13.77 18.61
C THR A 21 2.53 13.84 17.09
N SER A 22 1.65 14.71 16.58
CA SER A 22 1.46 14.86 15.13
C SER A 22 2.78 15.17 14.43
N ILE A 23 3.11 14.36 13.44
CA ILE A 23 4.37 14.49 12.68
C ILE A 23 4.09 15.21 11.38
N SER A 24 4.92 16.20 11.03
CA SER A 24 4.84 16.83 9.70
C SER A 24 5.24 15.83 8.62
N ILE A 25 4.42 15.69 7.56
CA ILE A 25 4.72 14.79 6.44
C ILE A 25 5.44 15.50 5.29
N ASN A 26 6.23 16.53 5.61
CA ASN A 26 7.02 17.24 4.63
C ASN A 26 8.25 16.42 4.26
N GLU A 27 8.17 15.73 3.12
CA GLU A 27 9.22 14.83 2.64
C GLU A 27 10.46 15.58 2.12
N TYR A 28 11.63 14.95 2.25
CA TYR A 28 12.81 15.37 1.52
C TYR A 28 12.82 14.64 0.18
N CYS A 29 12.72 15.38 -0.91
CA CYS A 29 12.81 14.83 -2.27
C CYS A 29 14.16 14.14 -2.44
N THR A 30 14.12 12.84 -2.71
CA THR A 30 15.30 11.99 -2.92
C THR A 30 15.55 11.76 -4.40
N ASP A 31 14.50 11.78 -5.23
CA ASP A 31 14.58 11.52 -6.66
C ASP A 31 13.44 12.20 -7.42
N PHE A 32 13.65 12.49 -8.70
CA PHE A 32 12.60 12.95 -9.60
C PHE A 32 12.87 12.50 -11.04
N SER A 33 11.80 12.16 -11.76
CA SER A 33 11.84 11.94 -13.20
C SER A 33 10.91 12.91 -13.91
N VAL A 34 11.49 13.67 -14.83
CA VAL A 34 10.77 14.60 -15.71
C VAL A 34 9.94 13.83 -16.74
N LEU A 35 10.38 12.63 -17.13
CA LEU A 35 9.71 11.81 -18.14
C LEU A 35 8.40 11.22 -17.61
N SER A 36 8.40 10.76 -16.36
CA SER A 36 7.22 10.22 -15.68
C SER A 36 6.42 11.27 -14.91
N ASP A 37 6.91 12.51 -14.83
CA ASP A 37 6.34 13.59 -14.00
C ASP A 37 6.11 13.14 -12.55
N SER A 38 7.11 12.43 -11.99
CA SER A 38 7.04 11.87 -10.64
C SER A 38 8.24 12.26 -9.79
N SER A 39 7.99 12.52 -8.52
CA SER A 39 9.02 12.70 -7.49
C SER A 39 8.87 11.64 -6.41
N SER A 40 9.99 11.24 -5.82
CA SER A 40 10.06 10.40 -4.64
C SER A 40 10.65 11.19 -3.49
N GLY A 41 10.10 11.01 -2.29
CA GLY A 41 10.62 11.61 -1.08
C GLY A 41 10.63 10.64 0.08
N GLN A 42 11.43 10.95 1.09
CA GLN A 42 11.45 10.20 2.35
C GLN A 42 11.54 11.17 3.53
N ILE A 43 10.90 10.78 4.62
CA ILE A 43 11.09 11.38 5.94
C ILE A 43 11.22 10.26 6.96
N SER A 44 12.10 10.47 7.94
CA SER A 44 12.21 9.64 9.13
C SER A 44 12.15 10.53 10.35
N THR A 45 11.37 10.14 11.34
CA THR A 45 11.21 10.85 12.60
C THR A 45 11.30 9.84 13.72
N ILE A 46 11.96 10.21 14.81
CA ILE A 46 12.09 9.39 16.02
C ILE A 46 11.18 10.02 17.08
N GLU A 47 10.17 9.26 17.51
CA GLU A 47 9.24 9.66 18.56
C GLU A 47 9.38 8.74 19.78
N ASN A 48 9.21 9.30 20.97
CA ASN A 48 9.17 8.52 22.20
C ASN A 48 7.72 8.10 22.49
N ILE A 49 7.40 6.83 22.21
CA ILE A 49 6.09 6.26 22.45
C ILE A 49 6.10 5.43 23.74
N THR A 50 5.00 5.51 24.49
CA THR A 50 4.78 4.74 25.71
C THR A 50 4.67 3.26 25.35
N ALA A 51 5.55 2.43 25.92
CA ALA A 51 5.49 0.97 25.75
C ALA A 51 4.12 0.41 26.16
N GLY A 52 3.62 -0.58 25.42
CA GLY A 52 2.30 -1.16 25.66
C GLY A 52 1.14 -0.39 25.03
N SER A 53 1.42 0.67 24.27
CA SER A 53 0.36 1.47 23.64
C SER A 53 -0.16 0.82 22.36
N GLN A 54 -1.47 1.00 22.14
CA GLN A 54 -2.13 0.72 20.88
C GLN A 54 -2.73 2.02 20.36
N PHE A 55 -2.42 2.38 19.11
CA PHE A 55 -2.91 3.62 18.52
C PHE A 55 -2.93 3.53 17.01
N CYS A 56 -3.79 4.34 16.39
CA CYS A 56 -3.80 4.51 14.95
C CYS A 56 -3.49 5.95 14.59
N VAL A 57 -2.78 6.12 13.48
CA VAL A 57 -2.44 7.41 12.89
C VAL A 57 -2.96 7.45 11.47
N ALA A 58 -3.37 8.62 11.00
CA ALA A 58 -3.87 8.77 9.65
C ALA A 58 -3.52 10.12 9.04
N PHE A 59 -3.53 10.13 7.72
CA PHE A 59 -3.45 11.32 6.90
C PHE A 59 -4.53 11.23 5.82
N ASN A 60 -5.23 12.34 5.57
CA ASN A 60 -6.19 12.45 4.49
C ASN A 60 -5.89 13.65 3.59
N GLY A 61 -6.01 13.45 2.28
CA GLY A 61 -5.70 14.46 1.27
C GLY A 61 -6.59 14.38 0.04
N MET A 62 -6.59 15.46 -0.75
CA MET A 62 -7.23 15.46 -2.07
C MET A 62 -6.40 14.65 -3.07
N TYR A 63 -7.01 14.24 -4.19
CA TYR A 63 -6.37 13.50 -5.28
C TYR A 63 -5.26 14.29 -5.96
N TRP A 64 -4.17 13.60 -6.28
CA TRP A 64 -2.98 14.22 -6.90
C TRP A 64 -2.92 13.93 -8.39
N ILE A 65 -3.27 12.70 -8.80
CA ILE A 65 -3.41 12.30 -10.19
C ILE A 65 -4.87 11.96 -10.48
N GLY A 66 -5.35 12.36 -11.66
CA GLY A 66 -6.66 11.93 -12.13
C GLY A 66 -6.65 10.43 -12.41
N LEU A 67 -7.39 9.65 -11.62
CA LEU A 67 -7.54 8.22 -11.87
C LEU A 67 -8.57 7.97 -12.98
N GLN A 68 -8.48 6.85 -13.70
CA GLN A 68 -9.57 6.50 -14.60
C GLN A 68 -10.84 6.18 -13.83
N SER A 69 -11.94 6.85 -14.19
CA SER A 69 -13.23 6.49 -13.62
C SER A 69 -13.59 5.06 -14.04
N THR A 70 -13.65 4.15 -13.09
CA THR A 70 -14.23 2.84 -13.32
C THR A 70 -15.74 2.97 -13.16
N LYS A 71 -16.45 3.04 -14.29
CA LYS A 71 -17.92 3.17 -14.29
C LYS A 71 -18.55 1.94 -13.64
N CYS A 72 -19.23 2.14 -12.52
CA CYS A 72 -20.13 1.15 -11.96
C CYS A 72 -21.35 0.99 -12.87
N SER A 73 -21.61 -0.24 -13.33
CA SER A 73 -22.92 -0.60 -13.87
C SER A 73 -23.95 -0.58 -12.74
N GLY A 74 -24.56 0.59 -12.52
CA GLY A 74 -25.87 0.77 -11.92
C GLY A 74 -26.09 0.19 -10.52
N SER A 75 -26.04 1.07 -9.52
CA SER A 75 -26.97 1.01 -8.41
C SER A 75 -28.38 0.76 -8.96
N GLY A 76 -28.96 -0.39 -8.64
CA GLY A 76 -30.31 -0.73 -9.03
C GLY A 76 -31.25 0.38 -8.57
N ARG A 77 -31.78 1.14 -9.54
CA ARG A 77 -32.87 2.08 -9.35
C ARG A 77 -34.02 1.27 -8.77
N LYS A 78 -34.20 1.27 -7.44
CA LYS A 78 -35.32 0.59 -6.76
C LYS A 78 -36.61 1.16 -7.37
N LYS A 79 -37.19 0.44 -8.32
CA LYS A 79 -38.59 0.63 -8.70
C LYS A 79 -39.39 0.41 -7.43
N ARG A 80 -40.04 1.48 -6.93
CA ARG A 80 -41.05 1.40 -5.87
C ARG A 80 -42.19 0.52 -6.38
N GLY A 81 -42.09 -0.78 -6.16
CA GLY A 81 -43.22 -1.71 -6.20
C GLY A 81 -43.86 -1.72 -4.82
N HIS A 82 -45.09 -1.22 -4.72
CA HIS A 82 -45.95 -1.49 -3.58
C HIS A 82 -46.16 -3.01 -3.49
N ASN A 83 -45.81 -3.63 -2.36
CA ASN A 83 -46.50 -4.83 -1.92
C ASN A 83 -46.34 -5.04 -0.41
N SER A 84 -47.50 -5.11 0.23
CA SER A 84 -47.80 -5.50 1.60
C SER A 84 -47.61 -7.00 1.80
N GLY A 85 -46.90 -7.42 2.87
CA GLY A 85 -46.80 -8.83 3.26
C GLY A 85 -46.04 -9.03 4.58
N HIS A 86 -46.73 -9.64 5.55
CA HIS A 86 -46.27 -10.13 6.85
C HIS A 86 -45.10 -11.14 6.74
N GLY A 87 -44.21 -11.14 7.75
CA GLY A 87 -43.28 -12.26 8.00
C GLY A 87 -42.14 -11.90 8.95
N SER A 88 -42.29 -12.24 10.23
CA SER A 88 -41.29 -12.06 11.29
C SER A 88 -40.25 -13.20 11.26
N GLY A 89 -38.97 -12.86 11.16
CA GLY A 89 -37.84 -13.79 11.36
C GLY A 89 -36.52 -13.03 11.51
N PRO A 90 -35.61 -13.42 12.41
CA PRO A 90 -34.39 -12.66 12.67
C PRO A 90 -33.36 -12.96 11.58
N THR A 91 -33.13 -12.00 10.68
CA THR A 91 -32.05 -12.10 9.68
C THR A 91 -30.71 -11.74 10.33
N ARG A 92 -29.90 -12.77 10.52
CA ARG A 92 -28.45 -12.71 10.78
C ARG A 92 -27.77 -11.74 9.80
N PRO A 93 -26.88 -10.84 10.25
CA PRO A 93 -26.15 -9.97 9.35
C PRO A 93 -25.12 -10.81 8.60
N THR A 94 -25.39 -11.07 7.32
CA THR A 94 -24.44 -11.68 6.40
C THR A 94 -23.44 -10.60 5.99
N VAL A 95 -22.22 -10.66 6.53
CA VAL A 95 -21.08 -9.88 6.02
C VAL A 95 -20.86 -10.33 4.58
N SER A 96 -21.10 -9.43 3.63
CA SER A 96 -20.90 -9.66 2.20
C SER A 96 -19.40 -9.56 1.89
N THR A 97 -18.72 -10.70 1.84
CA THR A 97 -17.34 -10.85 1.34
C THR A 97 -17.31 -10.97 -0.19
N THR A 98 -18.11 -10.18 -0.89
CA THR A 98 -18.16 -10.24 -2.36
C THR A 98 -17.12 -9.29 -2.96
N THR A 99 -16.04 -9.89 -3.46
CA THR A 99 -14.94 -9.32 -4.23
C THR A 99 -15.44 -8.72 -5.55
N VAL A 100 -15.92 -7.48 -5.51
CA VAL A 100 -16.32 -6.73 -6.72
C VAL A 100 -15.16 -5.80 -7.11
N ALA A 101 -14.76 -5.83 -8.39
CA ALA A 101 -13.80 -4.89 -8.94
C ALA A 101 -14.17 -3.44 -8.58
N GLY A 102 -13.22 -2.69 -8.03
CA GLY A 102 -13.44 -1.37 -7.45
C GLY A 102 -13.79 -0.29 -8.45
N CYS A 103 -14.88 0.42 -8.19
CA CYS A 103 -15.20 1.68 -8.86
C CYS A 103 -14.61 2.85 -8.05
N TYR A 104 -13.88 3.76 -8.70
CA TYR A 104 -13.48 5.04 -8.11
C TYR A 104 -13.62 6.17 -9.14
N SER A 105 -13.77 7.41 -8.69
CA SER A 105 -13.91 8.58 -9.55
C SER A 105 -12.54 9.16 -9.96
N THR A 106 -12.51 10.02 -10.97
CA THR A 106 -11.30 10.75 -11.38
C THR A 106 -10.82 11.76 -10.32
N SER A 107 -11.64 12.02 -9.30
CA SER A 107 -11.39 12.93 -8.19
C SER A 107 -11.29 12.20 -6.84
N ALA A 108 -10.88 10.93 -6.86
CA ALA A 108 -10.84 10.05 -5.68
C ALA A 108 -9.85 10.55 -4.62
N GLY A 109 -10.36 11.03 -3.48
CA GLY A 109 -9.53 11.40 -2.33
C GLY A 109 -8.66 10.24 -1.85
N TRP A 110 -7.54 10.57 -1.23
CA TRP A 110 -6.60 9.60 -0.68
C TRP A 110 -6.60 9.71 0.83
N SER A 111 -6.56 8.57 1.48
CA SER A 111 -6.36 8.48 2.92
C SER A 111 -5.36 7.37 3.18
N ILE A 112 -4.51 7.57 4.16
CA ILE A 112 -3.56 6.59 4.66
C ILE A 112 -3.90 6.43 6.14
N GLY A 113 -4.20 5.21 6.55
CA GLY A 113 -4.43 4.85 7.94
C GLY A 113 -3.44 3.76 8.34
N CYS A 114 -2.88 3.87 9.53
CA CYS A 114 -1.93 2.92 10.09
C CYS A 114 -2.32 2.66 11.55
N CYS A 115 -2.31 1.41 11.99
CA CYS A 115 -2.49 1.06 13.39
C CYS A 115 -1.24 0.33 13.90
N ILE A 116 -0.80 0.73 15.08
CA ILE A 116 0.42 0.25 15.72
C ILE A 116 0.01 -0.31 17.09
N ASP A 117 0.42 -1.55 17.33
CA ASP A 117 0.34 -2.19 18.65
C ASP A 117 1.76 -2.44 19.15
N LEU A 118 2.09 -1.84 20.29
CA LEU A 118 3.36 -1.99 21.00
C LEU A 118 3.17 -2.77 22.32
N THR A 119 2.13 -3.61 22.40
CA THR A 119 1.91 -4.48 23.54
C THR A 119 2.95 -5.59 23.63
N VAL A 120 3.10 -6.11 24.84
CA VAL A 120 4.01 -7.21 25.12
C VAL A 120 3.39 -8.49 24.56
N ARG A 121 4.10 -9.11 23.63
CA ARG A 121 3.78 -10.40 23.01
C ARG A 121 3.89 -11.54 24.03
N PRO A 122 3.30 -12.72 23.74
CA PRO A 122 3.37 -13.89 24.62
C PRO A 122 4.79 -14.37 24.98
N ASP A 123 5.79 -14.07 24.14
CA ASP A 123 7.20 -14.39 24.37
C ASP A 123 7.92 -13.39 25.31
N GLY A 124 7.25 -12.30 25.69
CA GLY A 124 7.75 -11.28 26.60
C GLY A 124 8.41 -10.08 25.93
N PHE A 125 8.49 -10.03 24.61
CA PHE A 125 9.01 -8.88 23.86
C PHE A 125 7.89 -7.92 23.44
N ILE A 126 8.23 -6.66 23.16
CA ILE A 126 7.27 -5.69 22.61
C ILE A 126 7.11 -5.97 21.12
N ASN A 127 5.88 -5.88 20.62
CA ASN A 127 5.61 -5.97 19.18
C ASN A 127 6.21 -4.80 18.40
N THR A 128 6.82 -5.08 17.26
CA THR A 128 7.39 -4.13 16.31
C THR A 128 6.61 -4.26 15.01
N PRO A 129 5.84 -3.22 14.61
CA PRO A 129 5.07 -3.26 13.37
C PRO A 129 5.93 -3.61 12.16
N PRO A 130 5.36 -4.31 11.16
CA PRO A 130 6.09 -4.65 9.95
C PRO A 130 6.40 -3.37 9.18
N VAL A 131 7.45 -3.41 8.38
CA VAL A 131 7.74 -2.35 7.44
C VAL A 131 7.54 -2.84 6.01
N ALA A 132 6.65 -2.16 5.30
CA ALA A 132 6.32 -2.46 3.93
C ALA A 132 6.55 -1.24 3.06
N THR A 133 7.23 -1.43 1.94
CA THR A 133 7.63 -0.32 1.06
C THR A 133 7.59 -0.75 -0.39
N ILE A 134 7.13 0.13 -1.28
CA ILE A 134 7.03 -0.18 -2.71
C ILE A 134 7.27 1.06 -3.55
N ILE A 135 7.86 0.87 -4.74
CA ILE A 135 8.03 1.93 -5.73
C ILE A 135 6.70 2.27 -6.41
N SER A 136 6.51 3.53 -6.77
CA SER A 136 5.35 3.99 -7.52
C SER A 136 5.71 5.08 -8.53
N PRO A 137 5.11 5.10 -9.74
CA PRO A 137 4.19 4.09 -10.29
C PRO A 137 4.92 2.82 -10.78
N ILE A 138 4.23 1.68 -10.72
CA ILE A 138 4.67 0.44 -11.38
C ILE A 138 4.17 0.43 -12.82
N THR A 139 5.08 0.34 -13.77
CA THR A 139 4.74 0.35 -15.20
C THR A 139 4.47 -1.07 -15.72
N ILE A 140 3.29 -1.29 -16.29
CA ILE A 140 2.87 -2.60 -16.82
C ILE A 140 2.49 -2.48 -18.31
N PRO A 141 3.09 -3.27 -19.21
CA PRO A 141 2.66 -3.35 -20.60
C PRO A 141 1.22 -3.86 -20.72
N ILE A 142 0.45 -3.30 -21.65
CA ILE A 142 -0.91 -3.77 -21.96
C ILE A 142 -0.94 -5.26 -22.36
N ASN A 143 -2.05 -5.96 -22.07
CA ASN A 143 -2.27 -7.39 -22.36
C ASN A 143 -1.24 -8.35 -21.71
N THR A 144 -0.77 -8.00 -20.51
CA THR A 144 0.18 -8.78 -19.72
C THR A 144 -0.41 -9.10 -18.36
N ILE A 145 -0.05 -10.26 -17.81
CA ILE A 145 -0.27 -10.60 -16.41
C ILE A 145 1.05 -10.39 -15.67
N THR A 146 1.03 -9.59 -14.62
CA THR A 146 2.23 -9.25 -13.84
C THR A 146 1.98 -9.56 -12.37
N ASN A 147 2.94 -10.24 -11.76
CA ASN A 147 2.97 -10.45 -10.31
C ASN A 147 3.83 -9.34 -9.69
N ILE A 148 3.27 -8.66 -8.71
CA ILE A 148 3.90 -7.60 -7.93
C ILE A 148 3.99 -8.12 -6.51
N THR A 149 5.18 -8.53 -6.10
CA THR A 149 5.45 -8.87 -4.70
C THR A 149 5.59 -7.59 -3.91
N ILE A 150 4.83 -7.44 -2.82
CA ILE A 150 5.01 -6.34 -1.88
C ILE A 150 6.21 -6.68 -0.97
N PRO A 151 7.28 -5.87 -0.99
CA PRO A 151 8.39 -6.05 -0.06
C PRO A 151 7.94 -5.74 1.36
N VAL A 152 8.01 -6.74 2.24
CA VAL A 152 7.70 -6.63 3.67
C VAL A 152 8.85 -7.20 4.46
N ILE A 153 9.24 -6.50 5.53
CA ILE A 153 10.17 -7.00 6.54
C ILE A 153 9.48 -6.86 7.88
N ASP A 154 9.57 -7.92 8.68
CA ASP A 154 9.14 -7.94 10.06
C ASP A 154 10.35 -8.14 10.96
N ALA A 155 10.44 -7.41 12.07
CA ALA A 155 11.60 -7.46 12.98
C ALA A 155 11.49 -8.57 14.02
N ASP A 156 10.29 -9.12 14.17
CA ASP A 156 9.86 -9.97 15.26
C ASP A 156 9.58 -11.41 14.81
N ASP A 157 9.82 -11.69 13.52
CA ASP A 157 9.53 -12.94 12.78
C ASP A 157 8.06 -13.37 12.89
N ASP A 158 7.15 -12.39 12.93
CA ASP A 158 5.71 -12.59 13.00
C ASP A 158 5.14 -13.16 11.68
N TYR A 159 3.94 -13.76 11.76
CA TYR A 159 3.19 -14.15 10.58
C TYR A 159 2.58 -12.91 9.91
N LEU A 160 2.84 -12.74 8.62
CA LEU A 160 2.39 -11.59 7.84
C LEU A 160 1.20 -11.96 6.96
N SER A 161 0.26 -11.01 6.82
CA SER A 161 -0.82 -11.13 5.84
C SER A 161 -1.14 -9.78 5.21
N CYS A 162 -1.45 -9.80 3.92
CA CYS A 162 -1.88 -8.64 3.18
C CYS A 162 -3.39 -8.66 2.94
N ARG A 163 -4.02 -7.48 2.97
CA ARG A 163 -5.41 -7.30 2.56
C ARG A 163 -5.63 -6.00 1.83
N TRP A 164 -6.76 -5.88 1.14
CA TRP A 164 -7.21 -4.60 0.63
C TRP A 164 -7.52 -3.64 1.78
N ALA A 165 -7.13 -2.37 1.61
CA ALA A 165 -7.44 -1.32 2.55
C ALA A 165 -8.94 -1.03 2.63
N GLN A 166 -9.41 -0.62 3.79
CA GLN A 166 -10.81 -0.45 4.12
C GLN A 166 -11.09 0.94 4.70
N LYS A 167 -12.34 1.38 4.51
CA LYS A 167 -12.85 2.59 5.13
C LYS A 167 -13.93 2.23 6.13
N THR A 168 -13.59 2.38 7.41
CA THR A 168 -14.50 2.18 8.52
C THR A 168 -14.84 3.52 9.16
N THR A 169 -15.73 3.51 10.15
CA THR A 169 -15.98 4.71 10.97
C THR A 169 -14.81 5.03 11.92
N ALA A 170 -13.95 4.04 12.21
CA ALA A 170 -12.83 4.20 13.13
C ALA A 170 -11.56 4.68 12.41
N LEU A 171 -11.33 4.19 11.19
CA LEU A 171 -10.15 4.53 10.39
C LEU A 171 -10.48 4.50 8.90
N ASP A 172 -9.98 5.50 8.18
CA ASP A 172 -10.02 5.59 6.72
C ASP A 172 -8.64 5.24 6.15
N GLU A 173 -8.46 4.02 5.67
CA GLU A 173 -7.16 3.52 5.18
C GLU A 173 -6.91 3.82 3.69
N CYS A 174 -7.89 4.35 2.97
CA CYS A 174 -7.90 4.31 1.49
C CYS A 174 -8.69 5.43 0.81
N GLY A 175 -9.41 6.27 1.56
CA GLY A 175 -10.17 7.39 1.02
C GLY A 175 -11.31 6.91 0.12
N ASP A 176 -11.17 7.16 -1.18
CA ASP A 176 -12.12 6.74 -2.20
C ASP A 176 -11.66 5.49 -2.96
N VAL A 177 -10.47 4.95 -2.67
CA VAL A 177 -9.83 3.82 -3.37
C VAL A 177 -9.82 2.55 -2.52
N CYS A 178 -10.91 2.28 -1.79
CA CYS A 178 -10.99 1.18 -0.82
C CYS A 178 -11.39 -0.19 -1.41
N GLN A 179 -11.17 -0.38 -2.70
CA GLN A 179 -11.68 -1.52 -3.44
C GLN A 179 -10.56 -2.09 -4.30
N MET A 180 -10.67 -3.36 -4.67
CA MET A 180 -9.65 -3.99 -5.51
C MET A 180 -9.47 -3.23 -6.81
N ALA A 181 -8.22 -3.07 -7.25
CA ALA A 181 -7.95 -2.54 -8.56
C ALA A 181 -8.58 -3.49 -9.62
N PRO A 182 -9.29 -2.99 -10.64
CA PRO A 182 -9.93 -3.87 -11.61
C PRO A 182 -8.93 -4.75 -12.35
N GLY A 183 -9.16 -6.06 -12.38
CA GLY A 183 -8.25 -7.02 -12.98
C GLY A 183 -7.10 -7.44 -12.06
N SER A 184 -7.19 -7.13 -10.76
CA SER A 184 -6.25 -7.60 -9.77
C SER A 184 -6.80 -8.72 -8.89
N THR A 185 -5.91 -9.57 -8.41
CA THR A 185 -6.13 -10.52 -7.32
C THR A 185 -4.96 -10.44 -6.36
N LEU A 186 -5.21 -10.64 -5.07
CA LEU A 186 -4.19 -10.61 -4.03
C LEU A 186 -4.05 -12.01 -3.44
N ASP A 187 -2.82 -12.51 -3.40
CA ASP A 187 -2.45 -13.57 -2.46
C ASP A 187 -2.13 -12.90 -1.12
N ASN A 188 -2.95 -13.20 -0.12
CA ASN A 188 -2.85 -12.55 1.18
C ASN A 188 -1.63 -13.05 1.96
N ASP A 189 -1.26 -14.32 1.82
CA ASP A 189 -0.23 -14.95 2.65
C ASP A 189 1.17 -14.61 2.12
N ASP A 190 1.33 -14.61 0.79
CA ASP A 190 2.59 -14.26 0.15
C ASP A 190 2.71 -12.76 -0.16
N CYS A 191 1.67 -11.97 0.12
CA CYS A 191 1.60 -10.55 -0.22
C CYS A 191 1.92 -10.27 -1.70
N VAL A 192 1.40 -11.12 -2.61
CA VAL A 192 1.62 -11.01 -4.05
C VAL A 192 0.35 -10.53 -4.75
N LEU A 193 0.41 -9.34 -5.34
CA LEU A 193 -0.63 -8.82 -6.20
C LEU A 193 -0.43 -9.32 -7.64
N THR A 194 -1.37 -10.09 -8.15
CA THR A 194 -1.44 -10.41 -9.58
C THR A 194 -2.31 -9.38 -10.29
N TYR A 195 -1.79 -8.71 -11.31
CA TYR A 195 -2.52 -7.73 -12.11
C TYR A 195 -2.59 -8.13 -13.58
N ASN A 196 -3.81 -8.17 -14.14
CA ASN A 196 -4.07 -8.44 -15.54
C ASN A 196 -4.43 -7.16 -16.29
N SER A 197 -3.52 -6.71 -17.16
CA SER A 197 -3.69 -5.50 -17.98
C SER A 197 -4.47 -5.72 -19.28
N THR A 198 -5.02 -6.93 -19.50
CA THR A 198 -5.86 -7.22 -20.68
C THR A 198 -7.12 -6.35 -20.67
N GLY A 199 -7.38 -5.68 -21.80
CA GLY A 199 -8.54 -4.81 -21.96
C GLY A 199 -8.44 -3.47 -21.20
N LYS A 200 -7.28 -3.13 -20.62
CA LYS A 200 -7.00 -1.78 -20.12
C LYS A 200 -6.64 -0.84 -21.25
N THR A 201 -6.48 0.45 -20.95
CA THR A 201 -6.11 1.47 -21.94
C THR A 201 -4.71 1.99 -21.63
N VAL A 202 -3.88 2.13 -22.67
CA VAL A 202 -2.54 2.72 -22.56
C VAL A 202 -2.63 4.18 -22.08
N GLY A 203 -1.68 4.58 -21.25
CA GLY A 203 -1.60 5.90 -20.61
C GLY A 203 -2.46 6.03 -19.35
N GLN A 204 -3.11 4.95 -18.90
CA GLN A 204 -4.00 4.99 -17.75
C GLN A 204 -3.36 4.51 -16.46
N TYR A 205 -3.80 5.13 -15.36
CA TYR A 205 -3.40 4.81 -14.01
C TYR A 205 -4.50 4.07 -13.25
N TYR A 206 -4.08 3.06 -12.49
CA TYR A 206 -4.90 2.30 -11.57
C TYR A 206 -4.29 2.38 -10.18
N ALA A 207 -5.10 2.73 -9.19
CA ALA A 207 -4.64 2.85 -7.81
C ALA A 207 -4.84 1.52 -7.06
N VAL A 208 -3.85 1.18 -6.24
CA VAL A 208 -3.84 0.03 -5.35
C VAL A 208 -3.63 0.54 -3.93
N THR A 209 -4.49 0.10 -3.02
CA THR A 209 -4.37 0.38 -1.58
C THR A 209 -4.47 -0.93 -0.81
N LEU A 210 -3.39 -1.29 -0.13
CA LEU A 210 -3.26 -2.51 0.65
C LEU A 210 -2.86 -2.15 2.09
N MET A 211 -3.15 -3.08 2.98
CA MET A 211 -2.64 -3.10 4.34
C MET A 211 -1.80 -4.37 4.50
N VAL A 212 -0.66 -4.23 5.17
CA VAL A 212 0.18 -5.33 5.61
C VAL A 212 0.02 -5.45 7.12
N GLU A 213 -0.29 -6.65 7.58
CA GLU A 213 -0.64 -6.92 8.96
C GLU A 213 0.30 -7.97 9.54
N ASP A 214 0.78 -7.73 10.76
CA ASP A 214 1.52 -8.70 11.56
C ASP A 214 0.56 -9.44 12.51
N TYR A 215 0.86 -10.70 12.74
CA TYR A 215 0.15 -11.58 13.65
C TYR A 215 1.21 -12.39 14.38
N TYR A 216 1.04 -12.58 15.69
CA TYR A 216 1.97 -13.40 16.45
C TYR A 216 2.22 -14.79 15.82
N ASP A 217 1.17 -15.40 15.28
CA ASP A 217 1.25 -16.60 14.45
C ASP A 217 0.04 -16.71 13.51
N SER A 218 0.05 -17.69 12.61
CA SER A 218 -1.04 -17.93 11.64
C SER A 218 -2.37 -18.37 12.25
N SER A 219 -2.40 -18.67 13.56
CA SER A 219 -3.63 -19.00 14.29
C SER A 219 -4.25 -17.81 15.01
N THR A 220 -3.50 -16.70 15.11
CA THR A 220 -3.94 -15.48 15.78
C THR A 220 -4.98 -14.76 14.92
N PRO A 221 -6.21 -14.51 15.43
CA PRO A 221 -7.32 -14.01 14.59
C PRO A 221 -7.32 -12.50 14.41
N THR A 222 -6.52 -11.77 15.18
CA THR A 222 -6.46 -10.30 15.19
C THR A 222 -5.02 -9.88 14.98
N PRO A 223 -4.75 -8.98 14.02
CA PRO A 223 -3.41 -8.48 13.83
C PRO A 223 -2.99 -7.62 15.02
N PHE A 224 -1.69 -7.54 15.29
CA PHE A 224 -1.18 -6.57 16.25
C PHE A 224 -1.19 -5.17 15.60
N SER A 225 -0.57 -5.05 14.45
CA SER A 225 -0.33 -3.83 13.70
C SER A 225 -0.79 -3.97 12.26
N SER A 226 -1.05 -2.83 11.62
CA SER A 226 -1.52 -2.74 10.24
C SER A 226 -0.89 -1.52 9.59
N VAL A 227 0.00 -1.74 8.62
CA VAL A 227 0.74 -0.69 7.93
C VAL A 227 0.28 -0.53 6.47
N PRO A 228 0.11 0.69 5.98
CA PRO A 228 -0.45 0.94 4.66
C PRO A 228 0.61 0.83 3.55
N VAL A 229 0.21 0.25 2.42
CA VAL A 229 0.97 0.24 1.16
C VAL A 229 0.07 0.73 0.04
N GLN A 230 0.42 1.88 -0.56
CA GLN A 230 -0.36 2.49 -1.63
C GLN A 230 0.53 2.82 -2.81
N PHE A 231 0.08 2.46 -4.01
CA PHE A 231 0.83 2.74 -5.24
C PHE A 231 -0.09 2.79 -6.45
N LEU A 232 0.42 3.39 -7.50
CA LEU A 232 -0.18 3.42 -8.82
C LEU A 232 0.42 2.36 -9.75
N ILE A 233 -0.42 1.81 -10.61
CA ILE A 233 -0.05 1.02 -11.78
C ILE A 233 -0.29 1.88 -13.02
N HIS A 234 0.73 2.05 -13.85
CA HIS A 234 0.65 2.79 -15.12
C HIS A 234 0.69 1.82 -16.31
N ILE A 235 -0.34 1.86 -17.16
CA ILE A 235 -0.42 1.00 -18.34
C ILE A 235 0.32 1.64 -19.51
N VAL A 236 1.31 0.94 -20.04
CA VAL A 236 2.07 1.37 -21.21
C VAL A 236 1.81 0.49 -22.42
N SER A 237 2.20 0.98 -23.59
CA SER A 237 2.17 0.19 -24.83
C SER A 237 2.92 -1.13 -24.64
N ALA A 238 2.45 -2.17 -25.32
CA ALA A 238 3.16 -3.44 -25.37
C ALA A 238 4.58 -3.19 -25.90
N THR A 239 5.57 -3.71 -25.19
CA THR A 239 6.96 -3.61 -25.63
C THR A 239 7.24 -4.67 -26.68
N ALA A 240 7.99 -4.31 -27.73
CA ALA A 240 8.52 -5.28 -28.69
C ALA A 240 9.62 -6.16 -28.08
N CYS A 241 10.20 -5.71 -26.95
CA CYS A 241 11.22 -6.45 -26.21
C CYS A 241 10.55 -7.32 -25.12
N PRO A 242 10.51 -8.65 -25.27
CA PRO A 242 9.88 -9.52 -24.28
C PRO A 242 10.72 -9.72 -23.01
N LEU A 243 11.99 -9.32 -23.04
CA LEU A 243 12.91 -9.47 -21.92
C LEU A 243 12.87 -8.23 -21.04
N GLN A 244 12.61 -8.41 -19.75
CA GLN A 244 12.72 -7.34 -18.76
C GLN A 244 14.21 -7.04 -18.48
N PRO A 245 14.56 -5.80 -18.08
CA PRO A 245 15.87 -5.52 -17.55
C PRO A 245 16.18 -6.42 -16.35
N THR A 246 17.40 -6.89 -16.25
CA THR A 246 17.85 -7.63 -15.06
C THR A 246 18.70 -6.70 -14.20
N ILE A 247 18.48 -6.78 -12.89
CA ILE A 247 19.26 -6.07 -11.90
C ILE A 247 20.05 -7.13 -11.13
N SER A 248 21.35 -6.93 -11.01
CA SER A 248 22.22 -7.77 -10.17
C SER A 248 23.06 -6.89 -9.25
N SER A 249 23.44 -7.45 -8.11
CA SER A 249 24.23 -6.78 -7.09
C SER A 249 25.49 -7.60 -6.80
N ASN A 250 26.60 -6.92 -6.46
CA ASN A 250 27.75 -7.60 -5.85
C ASN A 250 27.59 -7.79 -4.32
N LEU A 251 26.54 -7.21 -3.73
CA LEU A 251 26.12 -7.46 -2.36
C LEU A 251 25.14 -8.63 -2.37
N SER A 252 25.39 -9.67 -1.58
CA SER A 252 24.46 -10.78 -1.40
C SER A 252 23.14 -10.32 -0.77
N ASP A 253 22.06 -11.01 -1.10
CA ASP A 253 20.76 -10.76 -0.46
C ASP A 253 20.87 -10.97 1.05
N CYS A 254 20.12 -10.16 1.82
CA CYS A 254 20.13 -10.17 3.29
C CYS A 254 21.51 -9.98 3.94
N SER A 255 22.44 -9.29 3.25
CA SER A 255 23.74 -8.96 3.85
C SER A 255 23.57 -7.99 5.02
N PRO A 256 24.07 -8.32 6.23
CA PRO A 256 24.00 -7.41 7.37
C PRO A 256 24.90 -6.19 7.13
N ILE A 257 24.37 -5.01 7.38
CA ILE A 257 25.10 -3.74 7.25
C ILE A 257 25.28 -3.17 8.66
N GLN A 258 26.51 -2.81 9.01
CA GLN A 258 26.81 -2.27 10.33
C GLN A 258 26.33 -0.83 10.46
N VAL A 259 25.59 -0.56 11.54
CA VAL A 259 25.10 0.78 11.88
C VAL A 259 26.28 1.75 12.04
N GLY A 260 26.17 2.93 11.43
CA GLY A 260 27.18 3.99 11.50
C GLY A 260 28.45 3.74 10.68
N VAL A 261 28.51 2.65 9.90
CA VAL A 261 29.66 2.35 9.02
C VAL A 261 29.26 2.58 7.57
N GLN A 262 30.05 3.38 6.86
CA GLN A 262 29.87 3.55 5.43
C GLN A 262 30.10 2.20 4.71
N PHE A 263 29.11 1.77 3.95
CA PHE A 263 29.21 0.60 3.07
C PHE A 263 29.04 1.05 1.61
N THR A 264 29.55 0.23 0.68
CA THR A 264 29.41 0.50 -0.76
C THR A 264 29.22 -0.82 -1.48
N PHE A 265 28.30 -0.81 -2.44
CA PHE A 265 28.03 -1.92 -3.33
C PHE A 265 27.71 -1.39 -4.72
N THR A 266 27.72 -2.28 -5.69
CA THR A 266 27.50 -1.99 -7.11
C THR A 266 26.27 -2.75 -7.58
N LEU A 267 25.30 -1.99 -8.09
CA LEU A 267 24.19 -2.53 -8.86
C LEU A 267 24.54 -2.48 -10.35
N THR A 268 24.36 -3.61 -11.04
CA THR A 268 24.49 -3.71 -12.49
C THR A 268 23.10 -3.95 -13.08
N ILE A 269 22.68 -3.05 -13.97
CA ILE A 269 21.42 -3.18 -14.69
C ILE A 269 21.73 -3.51 -16.15
N VAL A 270 21.23 -4.63 -16.62
CA VAL A 270 21.40 -5.07 -18.02
C VAL A 270 20.07 -4.91 -18.73
N GLN A 271 20.11 -4.18 -19.86
CA GLN A 271 18.94 -4.03 -20.74
C GLN A 271 18.43 -5.40 -21.21
N GLY A 272 17.10 -5.53 -21.31
CA GLY A 272 16.50 -6.79 -21.73
C GLY A 272 16.83 -7.16 -23.18
N CYS A 273 16.73 -6.20 -24.11
CA CYS A 273 16.97 -6.45 -25.54
C CYS A 273 17.96 -5.46 -26.16
N PRO A 274 18.66 -5.85 -27.24
CA PRO A 274 19.52 -4.95 -28.00
C PRO A 274 18.73 -3.75 -28.55
N GLY A 275 19.32 -2.56 -28.49
CA GLY A 275 18.72 -1.32 -29.01
C GLY A 275 17.60 -0.74 -28.14
N THR A 276 17.40 -1.27 -26.92
CA THR A 276 16.54 -0.63 -25.92
C THR A 276 17.37 0.31 -25.04
N THR A 277 16.71 1.17 -24.27
CA THR A 277 17.38 2.07 -23.31
C THR A 277 16.64 2.01 -22.00
N LEU A 278 17.37 1.99 -20.89
CA LEU A 278 16.78 2.21 -19.57
C LEU A 278 16.30 3.66 -19.51
N GLN A 279 15.02 3.85 -19.20
CA GLN A 279 14.41 5.19 -19.17
C GLN A 279 14.52 5.83 -17.80
N ASP A 280 14.26 5.07 -16.74
CA ASP A 280 14.33 5.51 -15.35
C ASP A 280 14.85 4.38 -14.47
N VAL A 281 15.47 4.75 -13.35
CA VAL A 281 15.87 3.83 -12.27
C VAL A 281 15.42 4.47 -10.97
N TYR A 282 14.43 3.87 -10.32
CA TYR A 282 14.00 4.29 -8.99
C TYR A 282 14.75 3.48 -7.94
N THR A 283 15.23 4.17 -6.91
CA THR A 283 15.82 3.52 -5.75
C THR A 283 14.99 3.82 -4.52
N MET A 284 14.97 2.86 -3.59
CA MET A 284 14.36 3.03 -2.29
C MET A 284 15.42 2.65 -1.26
N PRO A 285 15.88 3.60 -0.43
CA PRO A 285 16.92 3.32 0.54
C PRO A 285 16.41 2.30 1.57
N PRO A 286 17.29 1.43 2.11
CA PRO A 286 16.95 0.57 3.22
C PRO A 286 16.48 1.41 4.41
N LEU A 287 15.47 0.91 5.10
CA LEU A 287 14.98 1.52 6.34
C LEU A 287 16.11 1.49 7.39
N TYR A 288 16.15 2.52 8.24
CA TYR A 288 17.14 2.68 9.32
C TYR A 288 18.59 3.01 8.90
N MET A 289 18.82 3.52 7.69
CA MET A 289 20.14 4.05 7.28
C MET A 289 20.29 5.56 7.54
N TYR A 290 20.54 5.95 8.80
CA TYR A 290 21.11 7.27 9.13
C TYR A 290 22.14 7.14 10.26
#